data_AF-A0A3Q4MFY3-F1
#
_entry.id   AF-A0A3Q4MFY3-F1
#
_cell.length_a   1.000
_cell.length_b   1.000
_cell.length_c   1.000
_cell.angle_alpha   90.00
_cell.angle_beta   90.00
_cell.angle_gamma   90.00
#
_symmetry.space_group_name_H-M   'P 1'
#
loop_
_entity.id
_entity.type
_entity.pdbx_description
1 polymer ?
#
loop_
_entity_poly.entity_id
_entity_poly.type
_entity_poly.pdbx_seq_one_letter_code
_entity_poly.pdbx_strand_id
1 'polypeptide(L)'
;MRRVTLFVNGTCTNGKVVAVYGSLEDLLCVAGSKLGIRASNVYNGNGGLIDDIALIRDDDVLYVSERDSFEDPQDDPRGPDKDQTHTDWLTLNVGGRCFTTTRSTLVSKEPESMLAHMFREKDVWANKRDRQGAYLIDRSPDYFEPILNYLRHGQLIINEGINPLGTPHKFTAPVQPTDTAC
;
A
#
# COMPACT_ATOMS: atom_id res chain seq x y z
N MET A 1 -34.13 -9.54 -13.61
CA MET A 1 -33.64 -10.54 -12.63
C MET A 1 -32.20 -10.17 -12.35
N ARG A 2 -31.82 -9.96 -11.08
CA ARG A 2 -30.44 -9.60 -10.72
C ARG A 2 -29.67 -10.86 -10.36
N ARG A 3 -28.42 -10.98 -10.81
CA ARG A 3 -27.50 -12.05 -10.45
C ARG A 3 -26.31 -11.43 -9.74
N VAL A 4 -25.83 -12.08 -8.69
CA VAL A 4 -24.69 -11.61 -7.92
C VAL A 4 -23.74 -12.76 -7.65
N THR A 5 -22.48 -12.44 -7.38
CA THR A 5 -21.49 -13.40 -6.90
C THR A 5 -21.30 -13.23 -5.40
N LEU A 6 -21.59 -14.28 -4.64
CA LEU A 6 -21.41 -14.28 -3.19
C LEU A 6 -20.11 -14.96 -2.80
N PHE A 7 -19.37 -14.35 -1.88
CA PHE A 7 -18.22 -14.93 -1.21
C PHE A 7 -18.47 -15.03 0.30
N VAL A 8 -17.75 -15.93 0.97
CA VAL A 8 -17.63 -15.87 2.43
C VAL A 8 -16.77 -14.65 2.77
N ASN A 9 -17.20 -13.85 3.73
CA ASN A 9 -16.44 -12.71 4.26
C ASN A 9 -14.99 -13.11 4.59
N GLY A 10 -14.01 -12.32 4.15
CA GLY A 10 -12.58 -12.64 4.28
C GLY A 10 -12.01 -13.59 3.22
N THR A 11 -12.79 -14.01 2.22
CA THR A 11 -12.32 -14.94 1.16
C THR A 11 -12.56 -14.39 -0.25
N CYS A 12 -11.62 -14.65 -1.16
CA CYS A 12 -11.68 -14.24 -2.57
C CYS A 12 -11.80 -15.42 -3.54
N THR A 13 -12.03 -16.64 -3.01
CA THR A 13 -12.12 -17.86 -3.81
C THR A 13 -13.43 -18.59 -3.50
N ASN A 14 -13.82 -19.51 -4.39
CA ASN A 14 -15.04 -20.34 -4.25
C ASN A 14 -16.37 -19.56 -4.22
N GLY A 15 -16.41 -18.40 -4.90
CA GLY A 15 -17.62 -17.60 -5.04
C GLY A 15 -18.79 -18.36 -5.67
N LYS A 16 -20.02 -18.06 -5.25
CA LYS A 16 -21.26 -18.68 -5.73
C LYS A 16 -22.12 -17.65 -6.43
N VAL A 17 -22.44 -17.90 -7.71
CA VAL A 17 -23.37 -17.06 -8.45
C VAL A 17 -24.81 -17.43 -8.06
N VAL A 18 -25.57 -16.46 -7.60
CA VAL A 18 -26.98 -16.64 -7.21
C VAL A 18 -27.86 -15.59 -7.86
N ALA A 19 -29.14 -15.91 -8.01
CA ALA A 19 -30.15 -14.93 -8.38
C ALA A 19 -30.69 -14.24 -7.13
N VAL A 20 -30.90 -12.93 -7.21
CA VAL A 20 -31.47 -12.11 -6.14
C VAL A 20 -32.95 -11.90 -6.42
N TYR A 21 -33.80 -12.37 -5.51
CA TYR A 21 -35.25 -12.25 -5.53
C TYR A 21 -35.78 -12.04 -4.11
N GLY A 22 -36.95 -11.42 -4.00
CA GLY A 22 -37.60 -11.21 -2.70
C GLY A 22 -36.89 -10.17 -1.83
N SER A 23 -36.68 -10.53 -0.56
CA SER A 23 -36.12 -9.71 0.51
C SER A 23 -34.64 -10.04 0.79
N LEU A 24 -34.00 -9.22 1.64
CA LEU A 24 -32.63 -9.48 2.08
C LEU A 24 -32.53 -10.79 2.90
N GLU A 25 -33.59 -11.14 3.65
CA GLU A 25 -33.67 -12.41 4.39
C GLU A 25 -33.67 -13.62 3.45
N ASP A 26 -34.36 -13.52 2.32
CA ASP A 26 -34.35 -14.57 1.29
C ASP A 26 -32.93 -14.76 0.72
N LEU A 27 -32.23 -13.65 0.45
CA LEU A 27 -30.84 -13.68 -0.02
C LEU A 27 -29.91 -14.31 1.02
N LEU A 28 -30.03 -13.95 2.30
CA LEU A 28 -29.24 -14.52 3.38
C LEU A 28 -29.49 -16.04 3.54
N CYS A 29 -30.74 -16.49 3.43
CA CYS A 29 -31.09 -17.91 3.49
C CYS A 29 -30.41 -18.71 2.35
N VAL A 30 -30.50 -18.20 1.11
CA VAL A 30 -29.83 -18.80 -0.05
C VAL A 30 -28.31 -18.77 0.11
N ALA A 31 -27.77 -17.65 0.57
CA ALA A 31 -26.34 -17.48 0.80
C ALA A 31 -25.81 -18.49 1.83
N GLY A 32 -26.46 -18.60 2.98
CA GLY A 32 -26.06 -19.53 4.04
C GLY A 32 -26.06 -20.98 3.58
N SER A 33 -27.09 -21.38 2.82
CA SER A 33 -27.18 -22.72 2.24
C SER A 33 -26.11 -23.00 1.18
N LYS A 34 -25.76 -22.01 0.35
CA LYS A 34 -24.81 -22.17 -0.77
C LYS A 34 -23.34 -22.06 -0.33
N LEU A 35 -23.07 -21.23 0.68
CA LEU A 35 -21.74 -21.00 1.22
C LEU A 35 -21.42 -21.91 2.41
N GLY A 36 -22.42 -22.55 3.02
CA GLY A 36 -22.24 -23.43 4.17
C GLY A 36 -21.95 -22.67 5.47
N ILE A 37 -22.46 -21.45 5.60
CA ILE A 37 -22.25 -20.55 6.74
C ILE A 37 -23.58 -20.10 7.34
N ARG A 38 -23.57 -19.62 8.58
CA ARG A 38 -24.72 -18.94 9.21
C ARG A 38 -24.79 -17.48 8.77
N ALA A 39 -25.24 -17.25 7.53
CA ALA A 39 -25.33 -15.92 6.95
C ALA A 39 -26.19 -14.96 7.81
N SER A 40 -25.58 -13.88 8.31
CA SER A 40 -26.24 -12.82 9.09
C SER A 40 -26.18 -11.47 8.40
N ASN A 41 -25.04 -11.15 7.77
CA ASN A 41 -24.78 -9.83 7.19
C ASN A 41 -24.28 -9.97 5.75
N VAL A 42 -24.56 -8.96 4.91
CA VAL A 42 -24.10 -8.86 3.52
C VAL A 42 -23.36 -7.53 3.33
N TYR A 43 -22.17 -7.57 2.75
CA TYR A 43 -21.34 -6.40 2.48
C TYR A 43 -21.01 -6.31 1.00
N ASN A 44 -20.76 -5.10 0.51
CA ASN A 44 -20.11 -4.88 -0.78
C ASN A 44 -18.58 -5.05 -0.67
N GLY A 45 -17.87 -5.00 -1.81
CA GLY A 45 -16.41 -5.13 -1.83
C GLY A 45 -15.60 -4.01 -1.18
N ASN A 46 -16.25 -2.92 -0.74
CA ASN A 46 -15.62 -1.84 0.01
C ASN A 46 -15.92 -1.93 1.52
N GLY A 47 -16.53 -3.03 1.98
CA GLY A 47 -16.93 -3.22 3.39
C GLY A 47 -18.19 -2.48 3.81
N GLY A 48 -18.95 -1.90 2.87
CA GLY A 48 -20.24 -1.28 3.17
C GLY A 48 -21.31 -2.34 3.41
N LEU A 49 -21.96 -2.29 4.57
CA LEU A 49 -23.11 -3.14 4.90
C LEU A 49 -24.28 -2.82 3.95
N ILE A 50 -24.91 -3.87 3.43
CA ILE A 50 -26.11 -3.77 2.61
C ILE A 50 -27.30 -4.09 3.50
N ASP A 51 -28.06 -3.06 3.85
CA ASP A 51 -29.29 -3.13 4.64
C ASP A 51 -30.56 -3.15 3.79
N ASP A 52 -30.50 -2.61 2.55
CA ASP A 52 -31.59 -2.61 1.60
C ASP A 52 -31.23 -3.39 0.32
N ILE A 53 -32.06 -4.38 -0.02
CA ILE A 53 -31.92 -5.19 -1.24
C ILE A 53 -32.01 -4.33 -2.52
N ALA A 54 -32.59 -3.13 -2.47
CA ALA A 54 -32.64 -2.20 -3.59
C ALA A 54 -31.25 -1.69 -4.01
N LEU A 55 -30.27 -1.70 -3.11
CA LEU A 55 -28.90 -1.24 -3.37
C LEU A 55 -28.07 -2.22 -4.21
N ILE A 56 -28.50 -3.49 -4.26
CA ILE A 56 -27.82 -4.55 -5.00
C ILE A 56 -28.08 -4.41 -6.51
N ARG A 57 -27.01 -4.36 -7.30
CA ARG A 57 -27.06 -4.31 -8.76
C ARG A 57 -26.82 -5.69 -9.38
N ASP A 58 -27.05 -5.77 -10.69
CA ASP A 58 -26.69 -6.95 -11.46
C ASP A 58 -25.17 -7.07 -11.55
N ASP A 59 -24.67 -8.30 -11.47
CA ASP A 59 -23.25 -8.67 -11.43
C ASP A 59 -22.45 -8.15 -10.23
N ASP A 60 -23.12 -7.69 -9.16
CA ASP A 60 -22.43 -7.27 -7.92
C ASP A 60 -21.68 -8.44 -7.27
N VAL A 61 -20.53 -8.11 -6.68
CA VAL A 61 -19.76 -9.00 -5.81
C VAL A 61 -20.06 -8.65 -4.36
N LEU A 62 -20.64 -9.60 -3.63
CA LEU A 62 -21.07 -9.43 -2.26
C LEU A 62 -20.38 -10.43 -1.34
N TYR A 63 -20.19 -10.02 -0.09
CA TYR A 63 -19.53 -10.79 0.95
C TYR A 63 -20.51 -11.08 2.07
N VAL A 64 -20.64 -12.35 2.42
CA VAL A 64 -21.61 -12.83 3.40
C VAL A 64 -20.87 -13.26 4.65
N SER A 65 -21.26 -12.72 5.80
CA SER A 65 -20.60 -12.94 7.08
C SER A 65 -21.55 -13.63 8.07
N GLU A 66 -20.96 -14.36 9.02
CA GLU A 66 -21.64 -14.83 10.25
C GLU A 66 -21.51 -13.81 11.41
N ARG A 67 -20.70 -12.77 11.21
CA ARG A 67 -20.34 -11.76 12.22
C ARG A 67 -20.73 -10.36 11.74
N ASP A 68 -20.63 -9.38 12.64
CA ASP A 68 -20.96 -7.97 12.36
C ASP A 68 -19.83 -7.18 11.71
N SER A 69 -18.66 -7.78 11.54
CA SER A 69 -17.49 -7.15 10.93
C SER A 69 -17.23 -7.69 9.53
N PHE A 70 -16.91 -6.79 8.60
CA PHE A 70 -16.38 -7.13 7.28
C PHE A 70 -14.89 -7.48 7.39
N GLU A 71 -14.46 -8.51 6.68
CA GLU A 71 -13.07 -8.95 6.58
C GLU A 71 -12.69 -8.82 5.10
N ASP A 72 -11.77 -7.92 4.77
CA ASP A 72 -11.32 -7.75 3.38
C ASP A 72 -10.63 -9.06 2.92
N PRO A 73 -11.07 -9.69 1.83
CA PRO A 73 -10.39 -10.86 1.27
C PRO A 73 -8.91 -10.67 0.90
N GLN A 74 -8.44 -9.42 0.82
CA GLN A 74 -7.03 -9.06 0.64
C GLN A 74 -6.26 -8.89 1.96
N ASP A 75 -6.95 -8.85 3.11
CA ASP A 75 -6.33 -8.92 4.42
C ASP A 75 -5.99 -10.39 4.75
N ASP A 76 -4.79 -10.84 4.34
CA ASP A 76 -4.20 -12.07 4.89
C ASP A 76 -4.14 -11.94 6.42
N PRO A 77 -4.71 -12.87 7.22
CA PRO A 77 -4.71 -12.80 8.69
C PRO A 77 -3.30 -12.90 9.33
N ARG A 78 -2.22 -12.79 8.56
CA ARG A 78 -0.82 -12.92 9.00
C ARG A 78 0.03 -11.67 8.75
N GLY A 79 -0.56 -10.51 8.52
CA GLY A 79 0.14 -9.22 8.52
C GLY A 79 -0.56 -8.20 9.41
N PRO A 80 0.14 -7.46 10.29
CA PRO A 80 -0.50 -6.41 11.05
C PRO A 80 -0.78 -5.21 10.13
N ASP A 81 -2.03 -4.76 10.16
CA ASP A 81 -2.53 -3.43 9.77
C ASP A 81 -2.05 -2.87 8.43
N LYS A 82 -2.89 -2.93 7.37
CA LYS A 82 -3.04 -1.81 6.41
C LYS A 82 -4.44 -1.75 5.80
N ASP A 83 -5.29 -0.96 6.45
CA ASP A 83 -6.35 -0.15 5.84
C ASP A 83 -5.98 0.25 4.40
N GLN A 84 -6.65 -0.31 3.39
CA GLN A 84 -6.32 -0.08 1.98
C GLN A 84 -7.50 0.43 1.16
N THR A 85 -8.17 1.46 1.68
CA THR A 85 -8.75 2.48 0.80
C THR A 85 -7.63 3.33 0.20
N HIS A 86 -7.27 3.06 -1.05
CA HIS A 86 -6.81 4.03 -2.06
C HIS A 86 -5.74 5.10 -1.70
N THR A 87 -4.91 4.91 -0.69
CA THR A 87 -3.78 5.79 -0.46
C THR A 87 -2.55 5.19 -1.12
N ASP A 88 -2.27 5.67 -2.32
CA ASP A 88 -1.04 5.41 -3.09
C ASP A 88 0.24 5.86 -2.35
N TRP A 89 0.08 6.31 -1.10
CA TRP A 89 1.10 6.76 -0.17
C TRP A 89 1.93 5.59 0.36
N LEU A 90 3.24 5.79 0.33
CA LEU A 90 4.25 4.86 0.81
C LEU A 90 5.26 5.61 1.66
N THR A 91 5.85 4.90 2.61
CA THR A 91 6.92 5.41 3.46
C THR A 91 8.24 4.73 3.09
N LEU A 92 9.28 5.52 2.91
CA LEU A 92 10.65 5.11 2.64
C LEU A 92 11.51 5.45 3.86
N ASN A 93 12.20 4.49 4.44
CA ASN A 93 13.18 4.71 5.48
C ASN A 93 14.58 4.66 4.86
N VAL A 94 15.21 5.84 4.74
CA VAL A 94 16.50 6.02 4.05
C VAL A 94 17.58 6.34 5.08
N GLY A 95 18.44 5.37 5.37
CA GLY A 95 19.51 5.53 6.37
C GLY A 95 19.01 5.95 7.77
N GLY A 96 17.75 5.65 8.10
CA GLY A 96 17.11 6.01 9.38
C GLY A 96 16.16 7.23 9.31
N ARG A 97 16.10 7.98 8.20
CA ARG A 97 15.15 9.09 8.01
C ARG A 97 13.95 8.63 7.20
N CYS A 98 12.74 8.87 7.69
CA CYS A 98 11.51 8.50 7.01
C CYS A 98 11.05 9.60 6.04
N PHE A 99 10.67 9.19 4.83
CA PHE A 99 10.07 10.02 3.78
C PHE A 99 8.75 9.42 3.34
N THR A 100 7.73 10.25 3.19
CA THR A 100 6.41 9.82 2.70
C THR A 100 6.14 10.40 1.32
N THR A 101 5.71 9.57 0.38
CA THR A 101 5.44 9.97 -1.02
C THR A 101 4.39 9.05 -1.62
N THR A 102 3.93 9.31 -2.85
CA THR A 102 3.07 8.36 -3.57
C THR A 102 3.87 7.44 -4.49
N ARG A 103 3.30 6.27 -4.83
CA ARG A 103 3.86 5.36 -5.84
C ARG A 103 4.04 6.05 -7.17
N SER A 104 3.03 6.82 -7.60
CA SER A 104 3.09 7.65 -8.81
C SER A 104 4.34 8.55 -8.86
N THR A 105 4.70 9.24 -7.76
CA THR A 105 5.93 10.06 -7.72
C THR A 105 7.18 9.25 -8.09
N LEU A 106 7.29 8.01 -7.63
CA LEU A 106 8.48 7.19 -7.85
C LEU A 106 8.57 6.58 -9.26
N VAL A 107 7.42 6.38 -9.92
CA VAL A 107 7.36 5.66 -11.21
C VAL A 107 7.11 6.56 -12.42
N SER A 108 6.53 7.74 -12.23
CA SER A 108 6.04 8.56 -13.36
C SER A 108 7.12 9.39 -14.05
N LYS A 109 8.06 9.98 -13.30
CA LYS A 109 9.03 10.94 -13.86
C LYS A 109 10.17 10.26 -14.60
N GLU A 110 10.78 9.26 -13.97
CA GLU A 110 11.93 8.50 -14.51
C GLU A 110 11.57 7.02 -14.56
N PRO A 111 10.80 6.58 -15.57
CA PRO A 111 10.29 5.22 -15.67
C PRO A 111 11.39 4.14 -15.65
N GLU A 112 12.57 4.48 -16.16
CA GLU A 112 13.70 3.55 -16.25
C GLU A 112 14.63 3.62 -15.03
N SER A 113 14.28 4.43 -14.02
CA SER A 113 15.06 4.52 -12.79
C SER A 113 14.94 3.25 -11.94
N MET A 114 15.92 3.05 -11.05
CA MET A 114 15.87 1.98 -10.06
C MET A 114 14.63 2.07 -9.17
N LEU A 115 14.24 3.29 -8.76
CA LEU A 115 13.04 3.51 -7.95
C LEU A 115 11.78 3.13 -8.73
N ALA A 116 11.68 3.51 -10.00
CA ALA A 116 10.55 3.12 -10.82
C ALA A 116 10.45 1.59 -10.94
N HIS A 117 11.55 0.89 -11.19
CA HIS A 117 11.57 -0.58 -11.22
C HIS A 117 11.18 -1.21 -9.87
N MET A 118 11.69 -0.68 -8.75
CA MET A 118 11.37 -1.17 -7.40
C MET A 118 9.88 -1.02 -7.05
N PHE A 119 9.20 -0.03 -7.61
CA PHE A 119 7.82 0.32 -7.28
C PHE A 119 6.83 0.09 -8.43
N ARG A 120 7.27 -0.47 -9.57
CA ARG A 120 6.42 -0.94 -10.68
C ARG A 120 5.71 -2.25 -10.33
N GLU A 121 6.44 -3.22 -9.78
CA GLU A 121 5.92 -4.54 -9.42
C GLU A 121 5.76 -4.66 -7.90
N LYS A 122 4.57 -5.08 -7.43
CA LYS A 122 4.24 -5.09 -6.00
C LYS A 122 5.12 -6.06 -5.16
N ASP A 123 5.68 -7.11 -5.78
CA ASP A 123 6.26 -8.24 -5.04
C ASP A 123 7.79 -8.24 -4.92
N VAL A 124 8.52 -7.51 -5.76
CA VAL A 124 9.99 -7.64 -5.85
C VAL A 124 10.71 -7.14 -4.59
N TRP A 125 10.12 -6.20 -3.85
CA TRP A 125 10.74 -5.56 -2.69
C TRP A 125 10.00 -5.75 -1.37
N ALA A 126 9.01 -6.67 -1.33
CA ALA A 126 8.19 -6.93 -0.15
C ALA A 126 9.04 -7.32 1.08
N ASN A 127 10.17 -8.00 0.87
CA ASN A 127 11.07 -8.47 1.92
C ASN A 127 11.96 -7.39 2.58
N LYS A 128 11.93 -6.13 2.10
CA LYS A 128 12.74 -5.04 2.67
C LYS A 128 11.88 -3.96 3.34
N ARG A 129 10.78 -4.36 3.96
CA ARG A 129 9.97 -3.47 4.80
C ARG A 129 10.29 -3.69 6.28
N ASP A 130 10.26 -2.61 7.07
CA ASP A 130 10.33 -2.72 8.54
C ASP A 130 8.97 -3.12 9.16
N ARG A 131 8.92 -3.21 10.49
CA ARG A 131 7.70 -3.57 11.23
C ARG A 131 6.56 -2.55 11.04
N GLN A 132 6.89 -1.32 10.66
CA GLN A 132 5.94 -0.25 10.34
C GLN A 132 5.54 -0.25 8.86
N GLY A 133 6.09 -1.18 8.06
CA GLY A 133 5.82 -1.31 6.64
C GLY A 133 6.48 -0.24 5.77
N ALA A 134 7.53 0.44 6.27
CA ALA A 134 8.34 1.37 5.49
C ALA A 134 9.42 0.63 4.70
N TYR A 135 9.65 1.04 3.47
CA TYR A 135 10.66 0.44 2.59
C TYR A 135 12.07 0.90 2.99
N LEU A 136 12.93 -0.05 3.32
CA LEU A 136 14.29 0.21 3.77
C LEU A 136 15.23 0.49 2.59
N ILE A 137 15.93 1.61 2.65
CA ILE A 137 16.93 2.04 1.68
C ILE A 137 18.23 2.35 2.43
N ASP A 138 19.26 1.56 2.16
CA ASP A 138 20.59 1.70 2.75
C ASP A 138 21.42 2.79 2.03
N ARG A 139 20.95 4.04 2.12
CA ARG A 139 21.59 5.23 1.53
C ARG A 139 21.49 6.42 2.47
N SER A 140 22.30 7.45 2.24
CA SER A 140 22.23 8.69 2.99
C SER A 140 20.96 9.47 2.65
N PRO A 141 20.20 9.92 3.66
CA PRO A 141 18.98 10.70 3.44
C PRO A 141 19.24 12.09 2.85
N ASP A 142 20.40 12.68 3.11
CA ASP A 142 20.74 14.03 2.62
C ASP A 142 20.91 14.07 1.09
N TYR A 143 21.35 12.94 0.51
CA TYR A 143 21.41 12.77 -0.94
C TYR A 143 20.08 12.32 -1.55
N PHE A 144 19.20 11.72 -0.74
CA PHE A 144 17.93 11.19 -1.21
C PHE A 144 16.85 12.27 -1.33
N GLU A 145 16.82 13.23 -0.40
CA GLU A 145 15.82 14.29 -0.39
C GLU A 145 15.80 15.13 -1.69
N PRO A 146 16.95 15.59 -2.24
CA PRO A 146 16.99 16.23 -3.55
C PRO A 146 16.44 15.38 -4.70
N ILE A 147 16.69 14.06 -4.67
CA ILE A 147 16.20 13.10 -5.67
C ILE A 147 14.67 12.99 -5.57
N LEU A 148 14.14 12.83 -4.36
CA LEU A 148 12.69 12.73 -4.16
C LEU A 148 11.98 14.02 -4.59
N ASN A 149 12.55 15.18 -4.29
CA ASN A 149 12.02 16.47 -4.71
C ASN A 149 12.07 16.64 -6.24
N TYR A 150 13.15 16.22 -6.90
CA TYR A 150 13.20 16.16 -8.35
C TYR A 150 12.07 15.31 -8.95
N LEU A 151 11.76 14.15 -8.35
CA LEU A 151 10.66 13.31 -8.80
C LEU A 151 9.27 13.95 -8.59
N ARG A 152 9.11 14.81 -7.57
CA ARG A 152 7.84 15.50 -7.26
C ARG A 152 7.53 16.66 -8.21
N HIS A 153 8.50 17.54 -8.44
CA HIS A 153 8.26 18.81 -9.17
C HIS A 153 9.18 18.99 -10.38
N GLY A 154 10.07 18.05 -10.67
CA GLY A 154 10.93 18.08 -11.86
C GLY A 154 12.11 19.03 -11.79
N GLN A 155 12.43 19.58 -10.60
CA GLN A 155 13.58 20.47 -10.40
C GLN A 155 14.51 19.87 -9.35
N LEU A 156 15.80 19.79 -9.68
CA LEU A 156 16.81 19.33 -8.75
C LEU A 156 17.32 20.52 -7.93
N ILE A 157 16.99 20.53 -6.64
CA ILE A 157 17.44 21.55 -5.69
C ILE A 157 18.33 20.87 -4.67
N ILE A 158 19.60 21.30 -4.60
CA ILE A 158 20.60 20.76 -3.69
C ILE A 158 20.94 21.86 -2.69
N ASN A 159 20.84 21.55 -1.39
CA ASN A 159 21.18 22.50 -0.32
C ASN A 159 22.67 22.84 -0.36
N GLU A 160 23.00 24.09 0.01
CA GLU A 160 24.38 24.52 0.18
C GLU A 160 25.10 23.62 1.19
N GLY A 161 26.28 23.12 0.81
CA GLY A 161 27.09 22.21 1.64
C GLY A 161 26.95 20.72 1.29
N ILE A 162 26.00 20.32 0.44
CA ILE A 162 25.97 18.95 -0.09
C ILE A 162 26.93 18.86 -1.29
N ASN A 163 27.97 18.04 -1.19
CA ASN A 163 28.84 17.76 -2.32
C ASN A 163 28.11 16.88 -3.34
N PRO A 164 27.81 17.36 -4.56
CA PRO A 164 27.03 16.61 -5.55
C PRO A 164 27.70 15.30 -5.99
N LEU A 165 29.01 15.15 -5.81
CA LEU A 165 29.74 13.92 -6.12
C LEU A 165 29.62 12.83 -5.04
N GLY A 166 29.04 13.13 -3.87
CA GLY A 166 28.97 12.18 -2.77
C GLY A 166 30.32 11.88 -2.11
N THR A 167 31.37 12.60 -2.49
CA THR A 167 32.70 12.39 -1.94
C THR A 167 32.82 13.16 -0.62
N PRO A 168 33.31 12.53 0.46
CA PRO A 168 33.62 13.29 1.66
C PRO A 168 34.63 14.37 1.28
N HIS A 169 34.40 15.61 1.74
CA HIS A 169 35.45 16.61 1.68
C HIS A 169 36.68 15.98 2.31
N LYS A 170 37.78 15.89 1.55
CA LYS A 170 39.05 15.42 2.09
C LYS A 170 39.25 16.19 3.38
N PHE A 171 39.37 15.47 4.51
CA PHE A 171 39.88 16.06 5.73
C PHE A 171 41.28 16.58 5.39
N THR A 172 41.38 17.84 4.99
CA THR A 172 42.65 18.54 5.03
C THR A 172 42.95 18.65 6.50
N ALA A 173 43.77 17.72 7.00
CA ALA A 173 44.32 17.81 8.34
C ALA A 173 44.88 19.23 8.51
N PRO A 174 44.61 19.90 9.65
CA PRO A 174 45.24 21.18 9.90
C PRO A 174 46.76 20.97 9.79
N VAL A 175 47.39 21.71 8.88
CA VAL A 175 48.84 21.77 8.79
C VAL A 175 49.31 22.24 10.16
N GLN A 176 49.95 21.36 10.92
CA GLN A 176 50.56 21.77 12.18
C GLN A 176 51.62 22.82 11.84
N PRO A 177 51.65 23.98 12.51
CA PRO A 177 52.75 24.90 12.35
C PRO A 177 54.02 24.17 12.79
N THR A 178 54.94 23.99 11.86
CA THR A 178 56.30 23.57 12.20
C THR A 178 56.92 24.71 13.00
N ASP A 179 57.00 24.54 14.32
CA ASP A 179 57.87 25.36 15.16
C ASP A 179 59.32 25.07 14.77
N THR A 180 59.82 25.84 13.82
CA THR A 180 61.25 26.02 13.61
C THR A 180 61.60 27.42 14.08
N ALA A 181 61.87 27.54 15.37
CA ALA A 181 62.55 28.69 15.95
C ALA A 181 63.44 28.22 17.13
N CYS A 182 64.65 27.79 16.79
CA CYS A 182 65.95 28.17 17.39
C CYS A 182 67.04 27.21 16.91
#